data_AF-A0A923VBD9-F1
#
_entry.id   AF-A0A923VBD9-F1
#
_cell.length_a   1.000
_cell.length_b   1.000
_cell.length_c   1.000
_cell.angle_alpha   90.00
_cell.angle_beta   90.00
_cell.angle_gamma   90.00
#
_symmetry.space_group_name_H-M   'P 1'
#
loop_
_entity.id
_entity.type
_entity.pdbx_description
1 polymer ?
#
loop_
_entity_poly.entity_id
_entity_poly.type
_entity_poly.pdbx_seq_one_letter_code
_entity_poly.pdbx_strand_id
1 'polypeptide(L)' 'MVEEIYGSDIKKPLVFGSTIFMEMGMDVTMKGMARMNMTEMCHYETKDGKIISERFYY' A
#
# COMPACT_ATOMS: atom_id res chain seq x y z
N MET A 1 -0.13 7.01 -13.75
CA MET A 1 1.09 6.20 -13.62
C MET A 1 0.80 4.75 -13.97
N VAL A 2 -0.22 4.14 -13.37
CA VAL A 2 -0.67 2.78 -13.72
C VAL A 2 -1.32 2.75 -15.11
N GLU A 3 -1.03 1.69 -15.87
CA GLU A 3 -1.66 1.33 -17.14
C GLU A 3 -2.67 0.19 -16.93
N GLU A 4 -2.28 -0.87 -16.23
CA GLU A 4 -3.15 -2.03 -15.95
C GLU A 4 -2.81 -2.65 -14.59
N ILE A 5 -3.83 -3.12 -13.85
CA ILE A 5 -3.68 -3.85 -12.58
C ILE A 5 -4.15 -5.28 -12.80
N TYR A 6 -3.30 -6.25 -12.50
CA TYR A 6 -3.61 -7.68 -12.61
C TYR A 6 -4.03 -8.28 -11.27
N GLY A 7 -3.58 -7.69 -10.17
CA GLY A 7 -3.92 -8.14 -8.85
C GLY A 7 -3.40 -7.19 -7.78
N SER A 8 -4.04 -7.26 -6.61
CA SER A 8 -3.53 -6.64 -5.40
C SER A 8 -3.86 -7.53 -4.22
N ASP A 9 -3.00 -7.49 -3.21
CA ASP A 9 -3.22 -8.17 -1.96
C ASP A 9 -2.78 -7.31 -0.78
N ILE A 10 -3.44 -7.53 0.35
CA ILE A 10 -3.14 -6.86 1.61
C ILE A 10 -2.96 -7.96 2.64
N LYS A 11 -1.81 -7.96 3.31
CA LYS A 11 -1.58 -8.86 4.46
C LYS A 11 -2.32 -8.34 5.68
N LYS A 12 -2.46 -9.21 6.68
CA LYS A 12 -3.12 -8.87 7.95
C LYS A 12 -2.49 -7.59 8.55
N PRO A 13 -3.27 -6.51 8.75
CA PRO A 13 -2.75 -5.29 9.35
C PRO A 13 -2.34 -5.49 10.81
N LEU A 14 -1.30 -4.76 11.22
CA LEU A 14 -0.88 -4.61 12.61
C LEU A 14 -1.33 -3.23 13.11
N VAL A 15 -2.13 -3.20 14.17
CA VAL A 15 -2.75 -1.97 14.67
C VAL A 15 -2.24 -1.66 16.08
N PHE A 16 -1.76 -0.43 16.27
CA PHE A 16 -1.23 0.09 17.53
C PHE A 16 -1.85 1.45 17.84
N GLY A 17 -2.98 1.45 18.55
CA GLY A 17 -3.71 2.70 18.84
C GLY A 17 -4.18 3.39 17.55
N SER A 18 -3.63 4.58 17.27
CA SER A 18 -3.91 5.35 16.04
C SER A 18 -3.06 4.92 14.84
N THR A 19 -2.06 4.08 15.04
CA THR A 19 -1.11 3.67 14.01
C THR A 19 -1.50 2.33 13.38
N ILE A 20 -1.41 2.23 12.05
CA ILE A 20 -1.65 1.00 11.29
C ILE A 20 -0.43 0.71 10.42
N PHE A 21 0.09 -0.51 10.50
CA PHE A 21 1.06 -1.05 9.57
C PHE A 21 0.43 -2.15 8.72
N MET A 22 0.64 -2.13 7.42
CA MET A 22 0.16 -3.19 6.52
C MET A 22 1.09 -3.36 5.32
N GLU A 23 1.34 -4.60 4.94
CA GLU A 23 2.03 -4.92 3.70
C GLU A 23 1.01 -4.93 2.56
N MET A 24 1.31 -4.21 1.49
CA MET A 24 0.52 -4.14 0.26
C MET A 24 1.32 -4.71 -0.90
N GLY A 25 0.73 -5.67 -1.61
CA GLY A 25 1.23 -6.22 -2.86
C GLY A 25 0.40 -5.73 -4.04
N MET A 26 1.07 -5.42 -5.15
CA MET A 26 0.44 -5.04 -6.41
C MET A 26 1.14 -5.72 -7.58
N ASP A 27 0.38 -6.40 -8.42
CA ASP A 27 0.81 -6.89 -9.73
C ASP A 27 0.28 -5.92 -10.80
N VAL A 28 1.18 -5.15 -11.41
CA VAL A 28 0.82 -3.93 -12.14
C VAL A 28 1.74 -3.67 -13.34
N THR A 29 1.18 -3.09 -14.39
CA THR A 29 1.93 -2.42 -15.47
C THR A 29 1.82 -0.92 -15.27
N MET A 30 2.96 -0.24 -15.16
CA MET A 30 3.03 1.23 -15.20
C MET A 30 3.21 1.70 -16.65
N LYS A 31 2.68 2.88 -16.99
CA LYS A 31 2.78 3.45 -18.34
C LYS A 31 4.24 3.51 -18.79
N GLY A 32 4.54 2.82 -19.89
CA GLY A 32 5.90 2.76 -20.45
C GLY A 32 6.86 1.82 -19.73
N MET A 33 6.39 0.99 -18.79
CA MET A 33 7.18 -0.05 -18.12
C MET A 33 6.58 -1.43 -18.35
N ALA A 34 7.37 -2.48 -18.16
CA ALA A 34 6.88 -3.86 -18.18
C ALA A 34 6.05 -4.17 -16.91
N ARG A 35 5.26 -5.24 -16.96
CA ARG A 35 4.53 -5.78 -15.80
C ARG A 35 5.52 -6.12 -14.67
N MET A 36 5.20 -5.70 -13.46
CA MET A 36 6.02 -5.90 -12.27
C MET A 36 5.16 -6.20 -11.04
N ASN A 37 5.74 -6.92 -10.08
CA ASN A 37 5.20 -7.05 -8.74
C ASN A 37 5.86 -6.01 -7.84
N MET A 38 5.05 -5.16 -7.23
CA MET A 38 5.45 -4.19 -6.21
C MET A 38 4.98 -4.70 -4.85
N THR A 39 5.85 -4.59 -3.85
CA THR A 39 5.51 -4.83 -2.46
C THR A 39 5.99 -3.65 -1.65
N GLU A 40 5.11 -3.09 -0.84
CA GLU A 40 5.42 -1.95 0.02
C GLU A 40 4.83 -2.17 1.42
N MET A 41 5.50 -1.61 2.42
CA MET A 41 4.94 -1.50 3.76
C MET A 41 4.32 -0.11 3.93
N CYS A 42 3.03 -0.07 4.23
CA CYS A 42 2.28 1.14 4.50
C CYS A 42 2.24 1.39 6.01
N HIS A 43 2.55 2.62 6.41
CA HIS A 43 2.37 3.14 7.76
C HIS A 43 1.38 4.29 7.71
N TYR A 44 0.22 4.10 8.33
CA TYR A 44 -0.82 5.10 8.46
C TYR A 44 -0.97 5.58 9.90
N GLU A 45 -1.12 6.89 10.06
CA GLU A 45 -1.60 7.49 11.31
C GLU A 45 -3.05 7.92 11.14
N THR A 46 -3.88 7.62 12.13
CA THR A 46 -5.31 7.92 12.11
C THR A 46 -5.71 8.88 13.23
N LYS A 47 -6.72 9.72 12.96
CA LYS A 47 -7.34 10.58 13.96
C LYS A 47 -8.81 10.77 13.57
N ASP A 48 -9.71 10.62 14.55
CA ASP A 48 -11.15 10.79 14.36
C ASP A 48 -11.71 9.97 13.18
N GLY A 49 -11.24 8.73 13.04
CA GLY A 49 -11.65 7.81 11.96
C GLY A 49 -11.08 8.11 10.58
N LYS A 50 -10.14 9.06 10.46
CA LYS A 50 -9.50 9.44 9.18
C LYS A 50 -8.00 9.16 9.21
N ILE A 51 -7.42 8.78 8.08
CA ILE A 51 -5.96 8.75 7.90
C ILE A 51 -5.47 10.20 7.78
N ILE A 52 -4.53 10.60 8.63
CA ILE A 52 -3.95 11.94 8.68
C ILE A 52 -2.50 11.99 8.19
N SER A 53 -1.84 10.84 8.07
CA SER A 53 -0.49 10.71 7.53
C SER A 53 -0.31 9.34 6.91
N GLU A 54 0.43 9.30 5.81
CA GLU A 54 0.85 8.07 5.15
C GLU A 54 2.36 8.08 4.91
N ARG A 55 2.99 6.92 5.07
CA ARG A 55 4.39 6.68 4.71
C ARG A 55 4.53 5.29 4.14
N PHE A 56 5.27 5.20 3.04
CA PHE A 56 5.53 3.96 2.32
C PHE A 56 7.02 3.61 2.45
N TYR A 57 7.30 2.32 2.65
CA TYR A 57 8.65 1.76 2.65
C TYR A 57 8.74 0.73 1.51
N TYR A 58 9.80 0.83 0.70
CA TYR A 58 10.04 0.06 -0.53
C TYR A 58 11.40 -0.63 -0.52
#